data_AF-A0A7V1PVT3-F1
#
_entry.id   AF-A0A7V1PVT3-F1
#
_cell.length_a   1.000
_cell.length_b   1.000
_cell.length_c   1.000
_cell.angle_alpha   90.00
_cell.angle_beta   90.00
_cell.angle_gamma   90.00
#
_symmetry.space_group_name_H-M   'P 1'
#
loop_
_entity.id
_entity.type
_entity.pdbx_description
1 polymer ?
#
loop_
_entity_poly.entity_id
_entity_poly.type
_entity_poly.pdbx_seq_one_letter_code
_entity_poly.pdbx_strand_id
1 'polypeptide(L)'
;MKIKFILIIFLAFYQIGISQVLSSSPQFPADTDTITITYDATKGNKALVGYTGNVYAHTGVITNSSTSPSDWRHVKGDPNSWGNNSKEPKMTRIGTNLYQIIIANPRKYYGVPNTETILDLAFVFRSASKVGSDYIVGRNADGSDIFLKIYQTGLNVNITSPSQTPYFVNLNDSVKIEVVSSDAKNLSLYITDNLVAHTDTNHIIYYAKAVAYGDTWIKAIAKDVYNHSKIDST
;
A
#
# COMPACT_ATOMS: atom_id res chain seq x y z
N MET A 1 -9.84 -52.14 28.94
CA MET A 1 -9.37 -50.73 28.97
C MET A 1 -9.66 -50.12 27.60
N LYS A 2 -10.60 -49.18 27.49
CA LYS A 2 -10.99 -48.58 26.20
C LYS A 2 -10.12 -47.34 25.96
N ILE A 3 -9.16 -47.41 25.03
CA ILE A 3 -8.34 -46.27 24.61
C ILE A 3 -9.19 -45.40 23.69
N LYS A 4 -9.54 -44.20 24.15
CA LYS A 4 -10.22 -43.18 23.32
C LYS A 4 -9.14 -42.47 22.48
N PHE A 5 -9.16 -42.69 21.17
CA PHE A 5 -8.42 -41.86 20.22
C PHE A 5 -9.09 -40.48 20.16
N ILE A 6 -8.41 -39.44 20.65
CA ILE A 6 -8.81 -38.04 20.44
C ILE A 6 -8.16 -37.59 19.14
N LEU A 7 -8.98 -37.38 18.12
CA LEU A 7 -8.57 -36.82 16.83
C LEU A 7 -8.37 -35.30 17.01
N ILE A 8 -7.13 -34.85 17.11
CA ILE A 8 -6.79 -33.42 17.16
C ILE A 8 -6.83 -32.89 15.72
N ILE A 9 -7.94 -32.26 15.35
CA ILE A 9 -8.07 -31.54 14.08
C ILE A 9 -7.24 -30.26 14.22
N PHE A 10 -6.07 -30.23 13.58
CA PHE A 10 -5.22 -29.05 13.46
C PHE A 10 -5.87 -28.09 12.45
N LEU A 11 -6.76 -27.22 12.91
CA LEU A 11 -7.31 -26.15 12.09
C LEU A 11 -6.22 -25.08 11.91
N ALA A 12 -5.43 -25.19 10.84
CA ALA A 12 -4.54 -24.13 10.41
C ALA A 12 -5.40 -22.96 9.90
N PHE A 13 -5.72 -22.02 10.78
CA PHE A 13 -6.27 -20.73 10.38
C PHE A 13 -5.20 -19.97 9.60
N TYR A 14 -5.30 -19.99 8.27
CA TYR A 14 -4.57 -19.06 7.42
C TYR A 14 -5.03 -17.64 7.77
N GLN A 15 -4.19 -16.90 8.48
CA GLN A 15 -4.35 -15.46 8.65
C GLN A 15 -4.25 -14.83 7.26
N ILE A 16 -5.39 -14.43 6.69
CA ILE A 16 -5.42 -13.69 5.43
C ILE A 16 -4.99 -12.26 5.77
N GLY A 17 -3.68 -12.00 5.66
CA GLY A 17 -3.18 -10.64 5.70
C GLY A 17 -3.82 -9.82 4.58
N ILE A 18 -4.49 -8.72 4.90
CA ILE A 18 -4.82 -7.69 3.92
C ILE A 18 -3.49 -7.03 3.54
N SER A 19 -2.89 -7.55 2.48
CA SER A 19 -1.78 -6.91 1.79
C SER A 19 -2.31 -5.65 1.10
N GLN A 20 -1.46 -4.64 1.00
CA GLN A 20 -1.71 -3.42 0.24
C GLN A 20 -2.22 -3.75 -1.17
N VAL A 21 -3.25 -3.03 -1.61
CA VAL A 21 -3.89 -3.23 -2.91
C VAL A 21 -2.97 -2.79 -4.05
N LEU A 22 -2.13 -1.79 -3.79
CA LEU A 22 -1.09 -1.30 -4.67
C LEU A 22 0.30 -1.56 -4.11
N SER A 23 1.25 -1.77 -5.02
CA SER A 23 2.67 -1.60 -4.76
C SER A 23 3.26 -0.66 -5.81
N SER A 24 4.36 0.01 -5.45
CA SER A 24 5.05 0.93 -6.35
C SER A 24 6.56 0.70 -6.38
N SER A 25 7.17 1.04 -7.52
CA SER A 25 8.60 1.24 -7.65
C SER A 25 8.85 2.64 -8.24
N PRO A 26 9.62 3.50 -7.56
CA PRO A 26 10.30 3.26 -6.29
C PRO A 26 9.32 3.11 -5.10
N GLN A 27 9.82 2.61 -3.97
CA GLN A 27 9.04 2.41 -2.74
C GLN A 27 8.58 3.73 -2.09
N PHE A 28 9.39 4.78 -2.23
CA PHE A 28 9.09 6.14 -1.78
C PHE A 28 8.91 7.04 -3.01
N PRO A 29 7.82 6.88 -3.78
CA PRO A 29 7.65 7.63 -5.01
C PRO A 29 7.46 9.12 -4.74
N ALA A 30 8.25 9.96 -5.40
CA ALA A 30 8.07 11.40 -5.45
C ALA A 30 7.23 11.84 -6.66
N ASP A 31 6.72 13.08 -6.62
CA ASP A 31 5.86 13.64 -7.67
C ASP A 31 6.59 13.95 -8.99
N THR A 32 7.91 13.80 -9.01
CA THR A 32 8.78 13.97 -10.18
C THR A 32 9.34 12.65 -10.73
N ASP A 33 9.13 11.54 -10.02
CA ASP A 33 9.66 10.23 -10.39
C ASP A 33 8.93 9.59 -11.55
N THR A 34 9.56 8.56 -12.14
CA THR A 34 8.83 7.56 -12.92
C THR A 34 8.37 6.45 -12.00
N ILE A 35 7.06 6.37 -11.77
CA ILE A 35 6.46 5.41 -10.85
C ILE A 35 5.86 4.26 -11.64
N THR A 36 6.32 3.06 -11.34
CA THR A 36 5.67 1.83 -11.77
C THR A 36 4.72 1.37 -10.68
N ILE A 37 3.42 1.35 -10.95
CA ILE A 37 2.36 1.01 -9.99
C ILE A 37 1.75 -0.33 -10.38
N THR A 38 1.73 -1.28 -9.45
CA THR A 38 1.13 -2.59 -9.65
C THR A 38 -0.13 -2.72 -8.81
N TYR A 39 -1.24 -3.06 -9.45
CA TYR A 39 -2.52 -3.40 -8.84
C TYR A 39 -2.68 -4.93 -8.79
N ASP A 40 -2.87 -5.46 -7.58
CA ASP A 40 -3.21 -6.86 -7.34
C ASP A 40 -4.71 -7.00 -7.07
N ALA A 41 -5.45 -7.48 -8.07
CA ALA A 41 -6.89 -7.66 -7.97
C ALA A 41 -7.29 -8.76 -6.97
N THR A 42 -6.36 -9.60 -6.49
CA THR A 42 -6.63 -10.56 -5.40
C THR A 42 -6.68 -9.91 -4.02
N LYS A 43 -6.28 -8.64 -3.91
CA LYS A 43 -6.40 -7.81 -2.72
C LYS A 43 -7.63 -6.88 -2.82
N GLY A 44 -7.87 -6.11 -1.77
CA GLY A 44 -9.01 -5.19 -1.71
C GLY A 44 -10.36 -5.91 -1.74
N ASN A 45 -11.34 -5.37 -2.47
CA ASN A 45 -12.68 -5.95 -2.60
C ASN A 45 -12.75 -7.20 -3.50
N LYS A 46 -11.64 -7.59 -4.15
CA LYS A 46 -11.53 -8.76 -5.02
C LYS A 46 -12.50 -8.78 -6.22
N ALA A 47 -13.12 -7.65 -6.56
CA ALA A 47 -14.16 -7.60 -7.59
C ALA A 47 -13.63 -7.99 -8.98
N LEU A 48 -12.37 -7.65 -9.28
CA LEU A 48 -11.71 -7.93 -10.56
C LEU A 48 -10.97 -9.27 -10.60
N VAL A 49 -11.07 -10.12 -9.56
CA VAL A 49 -10.47 -11.46 -9.58
C VAL A 49 -11.09 -12.30 -10.69
N GLY A 50 -10.24 -12.92 -11.52
CA GLY A 50 -10.66 -13.76 -12.63
C GLY A 50 -11.18 -12.98 -13.85
N TYR A 51 -11.27 -11.65 -13.79
CA TYR A 51 -11.66 -10.85 -14.95
C TYR A 51 -10.56 -10.90 -16.02
N THR A 52 -10.91 -11.36 -17.22
CA THR A 52 -9.97 -11.59 -18.34
C THR A 52 -9.91 -10.43 -19.34
N GLY A 53 -10.87 -9.51 -19.31
CA GLY A 53 -10.89 -8.34 -20.17
C GLY A 53 -9.82 -7.29 -19.83
N ASN A 54 -9.84 -6.17 -20.55
CA ASN A 54 -8.96 -5.04 -20.28
C ASN A 54 -9.40 -4.31 -18.99
N VAL A 55 -8.45 -3.86 -18.18
CA VAL A 55 -8.70 -3.06 -16.98
C VAL A 55 -8.21 -1.64 -17.23
N TYR A 56 -8.99 -0.66 -16.77
CA TYR A 56 -8.69 0.76 -16.85
C TYR A 56 -8.62 1.35 -15.45
N ALA A 57 -7.74 2.34 -15.26
CA ALA A 57 -7.68 3.10 -14.02
C ALA A 57 -8.46 4.39 -14.18
N HIS A 58 -9.41 4.64 -13.29
CA HIS A 58 -9.91 6.00 -13.04
C HIS A 58 -9.01 6.59 -11.96
N THR A 59 -8.32 7.68 -12.25
CA THR A 59 -7.23 8.16 -11.37
C THR A 59 -7.17 9.68 -11.28
N GLY A 60 -6.86 10.18 -10.10
CA GLY A 60 -6.60 11.60 -9.83
C GLY A 60 -5.55 11.74 -8.74
N VAL A 61 -5.52 12.90 -8.09
CA VAL A 61 -4.63 13.17 -6.96
C VAL A 61 -5.39 13.75 -5.78
N ILE A 62 -4.92 13.43 -4.58
CA ILE A 62 -5.21 14.20 -3.37
C ILE A 62 -4.09 15.20 -3.20
N THR A 63 -4.44 16.47 -2.98
CA THR A 63 -3.47 17.54 -2.74
C THR A 63 -3.72 18.21 -1.40
N ASN A 64 -2.84 19.13 -1.01
CA ASN A 64 -3.06 20.01 0.15
C ASN A 64 -4.30 20.91 0.01
N SER A 65 -4.92 21.00 -1.17
CA SER A 65 -6.17 21.72 -1.41
C SER A 65 -7.41 20.81 -1.33
N SER A 66 -7.23 19.48 -1.21
CA SER A 66 -8.33 18.54 -1.04
C SER A 66 -8.89 18.63 0.38
N THR A 67 -10.22 18.57 0.49
CA THR A 67 -10.96 18.70 1.77
C THR A 67 -11.38 17.35 2.36
N SER A 68 -11.30 16.28 1.58
CA SER A 68 -11.62 14.91 1.98
C SER A 68 -10.92 13.89 1.07
N PRO A 69 -10.86 12.59 1.47
CA PRO A 69 -10.34 11.54 0.60
C PRO A 69 -11.15 11.35 -0.71
N SER A 70 -12.41 11.78 -0.76
CA SER A 70 -13.23 11.78 -1.98
C SER A 70 -13.07 13.04 -2.85
N ASP A 71 -12.38 14.07 -2.36
CA ASP A 71 -12.13 15.32 -3.08
C ASP A 71 -10.90 15.18 -4.00
N TRP A 72 -11.03 14.29 -4.99
CA TRP A 72 -10.01 14.04 -5.99
C TRP A 72 -9.85 15.26 -6.89
N ARG A 73 -8.60 15.66 -7.14
CA ARG A 73 -8.22 16.73 -8.05
C ARG A 73 -7.54 16.16 -9.30
N HIS A 74 -7.54 16.96 -10.37
CA HIS A 74 -6.79 16.68 -11.61
C HIS A 74 -7.05 15.30 -12.23
N VAL A 75 -8.29 14.80 -12.14
CA VAL A 75 -8.69 13.45 -12.57
C VAL A 75 -8.39 13.22 -14.05
N LYS A 76 -7.85 12.04 -14.36
CA LYS A 76 -7.65 11.51 -15.71
C LYS A 76 -8.81 10.61 -16.08
N GLY A 77 -9.40 10.93 -17.24
CA GLY A 77 -10.81 10.65 -17.48
C GLY A 77 -11.62 11.88 -17.07
N ASP A 78 -12.48 12.37 -17.95
CA ASP A 78 -13.40 13.46 -17.61
C ASP A 78 -14.35 12.97 -16.49
N PRO A 79 -14.63 13.76 -15.44
CA PRO A 79 -15.57 13.39 -14.37
C PRO A 79 -16.97 13.04 -14.87
N ASN A 80 -17.35 13.50 -16.06
CA ASN A 80 -18.60 13.13 -16.75
C ASN A 80 -18.45 11.96 -17.73
N SER A 81 -17.27 11.34 -17.79
CA SER A 81 -16.89 10.32 -18.77
C SER A 81 -16.56 8.97 -18.14
N TRP A 82 -17.05 8.69 -16.94
CA TRP A 82 -16.94 7.36 -16.33
C TRP A 82 -17.34 6.27 -17.32
N GLY A 83 -16.46 5.28 -17.52
CA GLY A 83 -16.69 4.25 -18.53
C GLY A 83 -16.04 4.53 -19.89
N ASN A 84 -15.43 5.70 -20.11
CA ASN A 84 -14.81 6.06 -21.38
C ASN A 84 -13.36 5.57 -21.48
N ASN A 85 -13.19 4.39 -22.05
CA ASN A 85 -11.91 3.75 -22.29
C ASN A 85 -10.92 4.57 -23.16
N SER A 86 -11.39 5.58 -23.90
CA SER A 86 -10.53 6.45 -24.72
C SER A 86 -9.92 7.60 -23.92
N LYS A 87 -10.42 7.85 -22.71
CA LYS A 87 -9.96 8.94 -21.82
C LYS A 87 -9.29 8.41 -20.55
N GLU A 88 -9.70 7.23 -20.08
CA GLU A 88 -9.10 6.58 -18.93
C GLU A 88 -7.82 5.82 -19.32
N PRO A 89 -6.76 5.88 -18.51
CA PRO A 89 -5.55 5.11 -18.76
C PRO A 89 -5.82 3.60 -18.67
N LYS A 90 -5.38 2.87 -19.71
CA LYS A 90 -5.44 1.42 -19.76
C LYS A 90 -4.30 0.83 -18.93
N MET A 91 -4.62 -0.18 -18.11
CA MET A 91 -3.62 -0.97 -17.39
C MET A 91 -3.00 -2.05 -18.29
N THR A 92 -1.73 -2.34 -18.07
CA THR A 92 -1.02 -3.46 -18.68
C THR A 92 -1.15 -4.70 -17.82
N ARG A 93 -1.72 -5.79 -18.32
CA ARG A 93 -1.76 -7.07 -17.60
C ARG A 93 -0.38 -7.70 -17.60
N ILE A 94 0.16 -8.00 -16.42
CA ILE A 94 1.49 -8.61 -16.24
C ILE A 94 1.43 -10.03 -15.64
N GLY A 95 0.25 -10.47 -15.21
CA GLY A 95 0.01 -11.81 -14.70
C GLY A 95 -1.47 -12.05 -14.42
N THR A 96 -1.79 -13.23 -13.91
CA THR A 96 -3.15 -13.52 -13.43
C THR A 96 -3.50 -12.57 -12.29
N ASN A 97 -4.57 -11.78 -12.47
CA ASN A 97 -5.04 -10.76 -11.53
C ASN A 97 -4.05 -9.61 -11.24
N LEU A 98 -2.92 -9.52 -11.96
CA LEU A 98 -1.90 -8.49 -11.76
C LEU A 98 -1.87 -7.53 -12.95
N TYR A 99 -1.96 -6.24 -12.65
CA TYR A 99 -2.02 -5.16 -13.63
C TYR A 99 -1.05 -4.06 -13.26
N GLN A 100 -0.49 -3.37 -14.26
CA GLN A 100 0.53 -2.35 -14.07
C GLN A 100 0.22 -1.10 -14.88
N ILE A 101 0.56 0.06 -14.32
CA ILE A 101 0.61 1.34 -15.02
C ILE A 101 1.91 2.04 -14.67
N ILE A 102 2.49 2.73 -15.65
CA ILE A 102 3.67 3.58 -15.45
C ILE A 102 3.22 5.03 -15.56
N ILE A 103 3.45 5.80 -14.51
CA ILE A 103 3.20 7.25 -14.46
C ILE A 103 4.55 7.94 -14.36
N ALA A 104 4.98 8.55 -15.47
CA ALA A 104 6.19 9.35 -15.51
C ALA A 104 5.88 10.79 -15.08
N ASN A 105 6.55 11.26 -14.02
CA ASN A 105 6.38 12.57 -13.41
C ASN A 105 4.91 12.87 -13.09
N PRO A 106 4.36 12.34 -11.97
CA PRO A 106 2.99 12.58 -11.56
C PRO A 106 2.54 14.03 -11.67
N ARG A 107 3.35 14.99 -11.22
CA ARG A 107 3.02 16.42 -11.32
C ARG A 107 2.69 16.85 -12.75
N LYS A 108 3.55 16.51 -13.70
CA LYS A 108 3.36 16.81 -15.12
C LYS A 108 2.22 15.99 -15.72
N TYR A 109 2.14 14.70 -15.38
CA TYR A 109 1.10 13.80 -15.86
C TYR A 109 -0.28 14.34 -15.48
N TYR A 110 -0.49 14.70 -14.22
CA TYR A 110 -1.75 15.25 -13.70
C TYR A 110 -1.97 16.72 -14.05
N GLY A 111 -0.91 17.49 -14.31
CA GLY A 111 -1.00 18.93 -14.61
C GLY A 111 -1.11 19.79 -13.35
N VAL A 112 -0.54 19.31 -12.24
CA VAL A 112 -0.66 19.95 -10.92
C VAL A 112 0.28 21.17 -10.84
N PRO A 113 -0.23 22.36 -10.51
CA PRO A 113 0.60 23.58 -10.42
C PRO A 113 1.57 23.49 -9.24
N ASN A 114 2.72 24.18 -9.34
CA ASN A 114 3.76 24.17 -8.29
C ASN A 114 3.29 24.70 -6.92
N THR A 115 2.17 25.41 -6.89
CA THR A 115 1.52 25.90 -5.65
C THR A 115 0.77 24.80 -4.90
N GLU A 116 0.54 23.64 -5.52
CA GLU A 116 -0.10 22.47 -4.91
C GLU A 116 0.92 21.36 -4.66
N THR A 117 0.82 20.74 -3.49
CA THR A 117 1.57 19.55 -3.09
C THR A 117 0.69 18.32 -3.28
N ILE A 118 1.18 17.35 -4.06
CA ILE A 118 0.53 16.05 -4.20
C ILE A 118 0.82 15.23 -2.95
N LEU A 119 -0.22 14.75 -2.29
CA LEU A 119 -0.13 13.90 -1.09
C LEU A 119 -0.28 12.43 -1.47
N ASP A 120 -1.26 12.12 -2.33
CA ASP A 120 -1.55 10.77 -2.78
C ASP A 120 -1.99 10.76 -4.24
N LEU A 121 -1.68 9.68 -4.94
CA LEU A 121 -2.35 9.31 -6.18
C LEU A 121 -3.59 8.49 -5.81
N ALA A 122 -4.73 8.83 -6.37
CA ALA A 122 -6.00 8.17 -6.10
C ALA A 122 -6.42 7.28 -7.27
N PHE A 123 -6.99 6.11 -6.98
CA PHE A 123 -7.35 5.09 -7.96
C PHE A 123 -8.65 4.36 -7.60
N VAL A 124 -9.41 4.05 -8.65
CA VAL A 124 -10.26 2.86 -8.73
C VAL A 124 -9.99 2.17 -10.07
N PHE A 125 -10.10 0.84 -10.08
CA PHE A 125 -9.85 0.05 -11.29
C PHE A 125 -11.15 -0.49 -11.85
N ARG A 126 -11.32 -0.47 -13.16
CA ARG A 126 -12.61 -0.75 -13.80
C ARG A 126 -12.47 -1.75 -14.94
N SER A 127 -13.44 -2.64 -15.09
CA SER A 127 -13.58 -3.47 -16.30
C SER A 127 -13.81 -2.61 -17.54
N ALA A 128 -13.21 -2.95 -18.68
CA ALA A 128 -13.35 -2.18 -19.92
C ALA A 128 -14.80 -2.05 -20.40
N SER A 129 -15.58 -3.10 -20.22
CA SER A 129 -16.99 -3.18 -20.57
C SER A 129 -17.83 -3.47 -19.33
N LYS A 130 -19.11 -3.13 -19.42
CA LYS A 130 -20.09 -3.55 -18.43
C LYS A 130 -20.21 -5.08 -18.44
N VAL A 131 -20.35 -5.67 -17.26
CA VAL A 131 -20.66 -7.09 -17.05
C VAL A 131 -22.05 -7.11 -16.41
N GLY A 132 -23.07 -7.41 -17.23
CA GLY A 132 -24.46 -7.11 -16.88
C GLY A 132 -24.79 -5.63 -17.09
N SER A 133 -25.38 -4.97 -16.09
CA SER A 133 -25.77 -3.54 -16.14
C SER A 133 -24.63 -2.57 -15.85
N ASP A 134 -23.56 -3.05 -15.19
CA ASP A 134 -22.57 -2.20 -14.52
C ASP A 134 -21.13 -2.62 -14.83
N TYR A 135 -20.20 -1.71 -14.57
CA TYR A 135 -18.78 -2.03 -14.60
C TYR A 135 -18.37 -2.73 -13.31
N ILE A 136 -17.44 -3.68 -13.41
CA ILE A 136 -16.77 -4.24 -12.24
C ILE A 136 -15.75 -3.21 -11.77
N VAL A 137 -15.76 -2.86 -10.47
CA VAL A 137 -14.87 -1.86 -9.89
C VAL A 137 -14.03 -2.44 -8.76
N GLY A 138 -12.72 -2.44 -8.93
CA GLY A 138 -11.72 -2.75 -7.92
C GLY A 138 -11.51 -1.59 -6.96
N ARG A 139 -11.64 -1.87 -5.66
CA ARG A 139 -11.57 -0.92 -4.54
C ARG A 139 -10.83 -1.56 -3.35
N ASN A 140 -10.62 -0.80 -2.28
CA ASN A 140 -10.22 -1.38 -1.00
C ASN A 140 -11.29 -2.37 -0.49
N ALA A 141 -10.92 -3.21 0.48
CA ALA A 141 -11.80 -4.25 1.01
C ALA A 141 -13.07 -3.68 1.69
N ASP A 142 -12.96 -2.47 2.25
CA ASP A 142 -14.08 -1.71 2.85
C ASP A 142 -14.91 -0.93 1.81
N GLY A 143 -14.56 -1.02 0.52
CA GLY A 143 -15.20 -0.28 -0.57
C GLY A 143 -14.67 1.14 -0.77
N SER A 144 -13.74 1.63 0.06
CA SER A 144 -13.10 2.92 -0.14
C SER A 144 -12.22 2.96 -1.39
N ASP A 145 -11.90 4.18 -1.82
CA ASP A 145 -10.96 4.45 -2.89
C ASP A 145 -9.53 4.05 -2.51
N ILE A 146 -8.72 3.71 -3.51
CA ILE A 146 -7.36 3.21 -3.29
C ILE A 146 -6.37 4.38 -3.44
N PHE A 147 -5.49 4.57 -2.46
CA PHE A 147 -4.51 5.66 -2.45
C PHE A 147 -3.08 5.11 -2.47
N LEU A 148 -2.21 5.75 -3.25
CA LEU A 148 -0.77 5.55 -3.23
C LEU A 148 -0.09 6.85 -2.78
N LYS A 149 0.53 6.82 -1.60
CA LYS A 149 1.22 7.96 -1.02
C LYS A 149 2.37 8.46 -1.90
N ILE A 150 2.43 9.77 -2.08
CA ILE A 150 3.55 10.47 -2.71
C ILE A 150 4.39 11.14 -1.62
N TYR A 151 5.69 10.91 -1.70
CA TYR A 151 6.66 11.39 -0.73
C TYR A 151 7.37 12.62 -1.25
N GLN A 152 7.81 13.46 -0.31
CA GLN A 152 8.80 14.48 -0.61
C GLN A 152 10.15 13.79 -0.86
N THR A 153 10.91 14.29 -1.84
CA THR A 153 12.28 13.82 -2.09
C THR A 153 13.13 13.94 -0.83
N GLY A 154 13.96 12.93 -0.55
CA GLY A 154 14.86 12.92 0.61
C GLY A 154 14.59 11.78 1.59
N LEU A 155 14.91 12.05 2.86
CA LEU A 155 14.77 11.09 3.96
C LEU A 155 13.29 10.72 4.18
N ASN A 156 12.99 9.43 4.09
CA ASN A 156 11.69 8.84 4.44
C ASN A 156 11.91 7.49 5.14
N VAL A 157 10.92 7.03 5.90
CA VAL A 157 10.91 5.73 6.57
C VAL A 157 9.49 5.16 6.56
N ASN A 158 9.37 3.84 6.45
CA ASN A 158 8.08 3.15 6.48
C ASN A 158 8.25 1.74 7.05
N ILE A 159 7.34 1.35 7.96
CA ILE A 159 7.15 -0.01 8.45
C ILE A 159 6.20 -0.72 7.48
N THR A 160 6.73 -1.63 6.67
CA THR A 160 5.96 -2.31 5.62
C THR A 160 5.39 -3.66 6.05
N SER A 161 5.85 -4.18 7.18
CA SER A 161 5.28 -5.34 7.84
C SER A 161 5.33 -5.15 9.36
N PRO A 162 4.25 -5.48 10.10
CA PRO A 162 2.95 -5.93 9.60
C PRO A 162 2.22 -4.84 8.82
N SER A 163 1.43 -5.23 7.80
CA SER A 163 0.73 -4.27 6.92
C SER A 163 -0.63 -3.80 7.46
N GLN A 164 -1.01 -4.24 8.65
CA GLN A 164 -2.28 -3.94 9.32
C GLN A 164 -2.02 -3.40 10.71
N THR A 165 -2.85 -2.46 11.14
CA THR A 165 -2.76 -1.83 12.46
C THR A 165 -4.16 -1.66 13.03
N PRO A 166 -4.51 -2.29 14.17
CA PRO A 166 -3.69 -3.22 14.96
C PRO A 166 -3.47 -4.57 14.26
N TYR A 167 -2.32 -5.21 14.53
CA TYR A 167 -2.01 -6.56 14.08
C TYR A 167 -2.12 -7.55 15.24
N PHE A 168 -3.10 -8.45 15.18
CA PHE A 168 -3.37 -9.39 16.26
C PHE A 168 -2.55 -10.68 16.11
N VAL A 169 -1.93 -11.10 17.21
CA VAL A 169 -1.10 -12.31 17.28
C VAL A 169 -1.35 -13.05 18.59
N ASN A 170 -1.09 -14.36 18.60
CA ASN A 170 -1.17 -15.17 19.82
C ASN A 170 0.14 -15.11 20.60
N LEU A 171 0.07 -15.45 21.88
CA LEU A 171 1.26 -15.64 22.70
C LEU A 171 2.16 -16.70 22.06
N ASN A 172 3.46 -16.40 21.99
CA ASN A 172 4.54 -17.14 21.34
C ASN A 172 4.60 -17.07 19.81
N ASP A 173 3.67 -16.37 19.15
CA ASP A 173 3.79 -16.13 17.71
C ASP A 173 5.04 -15.30 17.40
N SER A 174 5.61 -15.55 16.23
CA SER A 174 6.73 -14.78 15.69
C SER A 174 6.22 -13.80 14.63
N VAL A 175 6.41 -12.51 14.88
CA VAL A 175 5.95 -11.41 14.04
C VAL A 175 7.09 -10.89 13.19
N LYS A 176 6.94 -10.94 11.87
CA LYS A 176 7.88 -10.30 10.95
C LYS A 176 7.63 -8.79 10.95
N ILE A 177 8.64 -8.04 11.36
CA ILE A 177 8.71 -6.59 11.24
C ILE A 177 9.66 -6.26 10.10
N GLU A 178 9.20 -5.47 9.15
CA GLU A 178 10.00 -5.03 8.01
C GLU A 178 9.95 -3.51 7.94
N VAL A 179 11.12 -2.89 7.85
CA VAL A 179 11.28 -1.44 7.83
C VAL A 179 12.17 -1.07 6.66
N VAL A 180 11.74 -0.09 5.88
CA VAL A 180 12.52 0.49 4.79
C VAL A 180 12.69 1.99 4.98
N SER A 181 13.74 2.55 4.38
CA SER A 181 13.96 3.99 4.33
C SER A 181 14.53 4.46 2.99
N SER A 182 14.45 5.76 2.71
CA SER A 182 15.21 6.44 1.66
C SER A 182 16.18 7.43 2.29
N ASP A 183 17.36 7.61 1.69
CA ASP A 183 18.40 8.58 2.10
C ASP A 183 18.85 8.52 3.59
N ALA A 184 18.58 7.39 4.26
CA ALA A 184 19.03 7.15 5.62
C ALA A 184 20.50 6.71 5.66
N LYS A 185 21.20 7.16 6.71
CA LYS A 185 22.50 6.66 7.17
C LYS A 185 22.42 5.85 8.44
N ASN A 186 21.33 6.00 9.18
CA ASN A 186 21.02 5.16 10.31
C ASN A 186 19.53 4.86 10.29
N LEU A 187 19.18 3.58 10.36
CA LEU A 187 17.82 3.10 10.51
C LEU A 187 17.77 2.29 11.80
N SER A 188 16.87 2.67 12.70
CA SER A 188 16.71 2.06 14.03
C SER A 188 15.27 1.60 14.23
N LEU A 189 15.10 0.41 14.81
CA LEU A 189 13.82 -0.21 15.12
C LEU A 189 13.68 -0.40 16.63
N TYR A 190 12.56 0.07 17.16
CA TYR A 190 12.20 0.00 18.57
C TYR A 190 10.90 -0.80 18.74
N ILE A 191 10.84 -1.59 19.81
CA ILE A 191 9.63 -2.28 20.29
C ILE A 191 9.39 -1.86 21.73
N THR A 192 8.28 -1.17 21.99
CA THR A 192 7.94 -0.59 23.30
C THR A 192 9.15 0.19 23.86
N ASP A 193 9.66 1.12 23.04
CA ASP A 193 10.83 1.97 23.29
C ASP A 193 12.20 1.29 23.48
N ASN A 194 12.26 -0.04 23.47
CA ASN A 194 13.53 -0.77 23.47
C ASN A 194 14.09 -0.87 22.06
N LEU A 195 15.35 -0.45 21.85
CA LEU A 195 16.04 -0.64 20.57
C LEU A 195 16.28 -2.14 20.34
N VAL A 196 15.68 -2.70 19.30
CA VAL A 196 15.80 -4.15 18.99
C VAL A 196 16.65 -4.43 17.76
N ALA A 197 16.79 -3.46 16.85
CA ALA A 197 17.65 -3.56 15.68
C ALA A 197 18.09 -2.19 15.19
N HIS A 198 19.26 -2.12 14.56
CA HIS A 198 19.71 -0.95 13.80
C HIS A 198 20.59 -1.38 12.63
N THR A 199 20.70 -0.52 11.62
CA THR A 199 21.57 -0.69 10.45
C THR A 199 21.94 0.68 9.88
N ASP A 200 23.05 0.74 9.14
CA ASP A 200 23.43 1.92 8.35
C ASP A 200 22.97 1.80 6.87
N THR A 201 22.28 0.69 6.55
CA THR A 201 21.58 0.50 5.27
C THR A 201 20.14 1.02 5.34
N ASN A 202 19.35 0.73 4.32
CA ASN A 202 17.98 1.23 4.16
C ASN A 202 16.89 0.19 4.47
N HIS A 203 17.24 -0.95 5.06
CA HIS A 203 16.31 -2.08 5.23
C HIS A 203 16.61 -2.87 6.50
N ILE A 204 15.57 -3.12 7.30
CA ILE A 204 15.59 -4.03 8.46
C ILE A 204 14.51 -5.08 8.28
N ILE A 205 14.86 -6.34 8.50
CA ILE A 205 13.91 -7.43 8.78
C ILE A 205 14.21 -7.96 10.18
N TYR A 206 13.20 -7.95 11.05
CA TYR A 206 13.30 -8.44 12.42
C TYR A 206 12.13 -9.37 12.73
N TYR A 207 12.36 -10.43 13.49
CA TYR A 207 11.32 -11.36 13.94
C TYR A 207 11.10 -11.21 15.44
N ALA A 208 10.04 -10.50 15.82
CA ALA A 208 9.69 -10.26 17.21
C ALA A 208 8.83 -11.41 17.74
N LYS A 209 9.18 -11.95 18.93
CA LYS A 209 8.36 -12.97 19.58
C LYS A 209 7.35 -12.31 20.52
N ALA A 210 6.08 -12.69 20.40
CA ALA A 210 5.03 -12.27 21.33
C ALA A 210 5.21 -13.00 22.68
N VAL A 211 5.84 -12.36 23.67
CA VAL A 211 6.20 -12.99 24.96
C VAL A 211 5.28 -12.59 26.12
N ALA A 212 4.41 -11.61 25.92
CA ALA A 212 3.46 -11.14 26.91
C ALA A 212 2.13 -10.75 26.26
N TYR A 213 1.07 -10.70 27.07
CA TYR A 213 -0.21 -10.13 26.66
C TYR A 213 -0.18 -8.61 26.77
N GLY A 214 -0.97 -7.94 25.92
CA GLY A 214 -1.12 -6.49 25.90
C GLY A 214 -0.64 -5.87 24.60
N ASP A 215 -0.69 -4.55 24.56
CA ASP A 215 -0.33 -3.77 23.36
C ASP A 215 1.19 -3.65 23.24
N THR A 216 1.68 -3.70 22.00
CA THR A 216 3.09 -3.52 21.67
C THR A 216 3.19 -2.49 20.56
N TRP A 217 4.02 -1.47 20.77
CA TRP A 217 4.24 -0.39 19.82
C TRP A 217 5.54 -0.61 19.05
N ILE A 218 5.47 -0.47 17.74
CA ILE A 218 6.64 -0.56 16.87
C ILE A 218 6.97 0.86 16.41
N LYS A 219 8.23 1.25 16.50
CA LYS A 219 8.70 2.57 16.06
C LYS A 219 9.99 2.42 15.27
N ALA A 220 10.00 2.97 14.07
CA ALA A 220 11.17 3.08 13.21
C ALA A 220 11.66 4.52 13.17
N ILE A 221 12.97 4.73 13.25
CA ILE A 221 13.60 6.05 13.13
C ILE A 221 14.68 5.95 12.07
N ALA A 222 14.55 6.74 11.00
CA ALA A 222 15.60 6.93 10.02
C ALA A 222 16.27 8.29 10.24
N LYS A 223 17.59 8.34 10.09
CA LYS A 223 18.40 9.56 10.16
C LYS A 223 19.30 9.72 8.96
N ASP A 224 19.47 10.95 8.46
CA ASP A 224 20.38 11.27 7.37
C ASP A 224 21.80 11.63 7.88
N VAL A 225 22.71 12.01 6.96
CA VAL A 225 24.08 12.46 7.28
C VAL A 225 24.12 13.74 8.15
N TYR A 226 23.04 14.52 8.16
CA TYR A 226 22.90 15.77 8.90
C TYR A 226 22.17 15.58 10.24
N ASN A 227 21.87 14.33 10.61
CA ASN A 227 21.13 13.95 11.81
C ASN A 227 19.69 14.50 11.85
N HIS A 228 19.12 14.88 10.70
CA HIS A 228 17.68 15.02 10.58
C HIS A 228 17.03 13.65 10.72
N SER A 229 15.78 13.59 11.20
CA SER A 229 15.10 12.32 11.41
C SER A 229 13.70 12.28 10.82
N LYS A 230 13.31 11.09 10.39
CA LYS A 230 11.92 10.70 10.11
C LYS A 230 11.55 9.52 10.97
N ILE A 231 10.28 9.47 11.36
CA ILE A 231 9.74 8.45 12.25
C ILE A 231 8.52 7.86 11.56
N ASP A 232 8.40 6.54 11.67
CA ASP A 232 7.17 5.83 11.41
C ASP A 232 6.86 4.93 12.60
N SER A 233 5.59 4.76 12.93
CA SER A 233 5.16 4.02 14.12
C SER A 233 3.80 3.39 13.94
N THR A 234 3.64 2.20 14.50
CA THR A 234 2.40 1.42 14.43
C THR A 234 2.12 0.63 15.70
#